data_AF-A0A1V6GQR0-F1
#
_entry.id   AF-A0A1V6GQR0-F1
#
_cell.length_a   1.000
_cell.length_b   1.000
_cell.length_c   1.000
_cell.angle_alpha   90.00
_cell.angle_beta   90.00
_cell.angle_gamma   90.00
#
_symmetry.space_group_name_H-M   'P 1'
#
loop_
_entity.id
_entity.type
_entity.pdbx_description
1 polymer ?
#
loop_
_entity_poly.entity_id
_entity_poly.type
_entity_poly.pdbx_seq_one_letter_code
_entity_poly.pdbx_strand_id
1 'polypeptide(L)'
;MEKQQLPSRAKIAAHWAGEESEDYLISHCWVCGKRVRSVEQLERHHVTPESLGGTADLDNLFLLCKKCHDVAPSVNDRGLFFSWAENRSEINEVFQEAVEAIKAVDAGENFAKWLNAKKKEEIQGILRGKLTINYTAYGPKVPVIGPLAVLKKEWEEEKK
;
A
#
# COMPACT_ATOMS: atom_id res chain seq x y z
N MET A 1 26.61 23.82 11.66
CA MET A 1 25.54 23.03 12.30
C MET A 1 25.86 21.57 12.07
N GLU A 2 26.11 20.82 13.14
CA GLU A 2 26.34 19.38 13.07
C GLU A 2 25.02 18.73 12.63
N LYS A 3 25.02 18.02 11.49
CA LYS A 3 23.81 17.34 11.02
C LYS A 3 23.50 16.22 12.02
N GLN A 4 22.37 16.33 12.70
CA GLN A 4 21.92 15.29 13.62
C GLN A 4 21.84 13.96 12.88
N GLN A 5 22.52 12.94 13.41
CA GLN A 5 22.50 11.62 12.80
C GLN A 5 21.10 11.00 13.01
N LEU A 6 20.41 10.70 11.92
CA LEU A 6 19.09 10.06 11.99
C LEU A 6 19.20 8.63 12.58
N PRO A 7 18.20 8.17 13.35
CA PRO A 7 18.08 6.78 13.79
C PRO A 7 18.23 5.77 12.66
N SER A 8 18.70 4.56 13.00
CA SER A 8 18.77 3.47 12.03
C SER A 8 17.38 2.98 11.63
N ARG A 9 17.26 2.37 10.45
CA ARG A 9 15.98 1.82 9.95
C ARG A 9 15.44 0.72 10.86
N ALA A 10 16.32 -0.10 11.42
CA ALA A 10 15.95 -1.11 12.42
C ALA A 10 15.39 -0.46 13.69
N LYS A 11 16.00 0.62 14.20
CA LYS A 11 15.47 1.35 15.37
C LYS A 11 14.11 1.98 15.09
N ILE A 12 13.91 2.53 13.89
CA ILE A 12 12.62 3.07 13.47
C ILE A 12 11.60 1.94 13.38
N ALA A 13 11.90 0.85 12.67
CA ALA A 13 10.99 -0.30 12.56
C ALA A 13 10.59 -0.87 13.93
N ALA A 14 11.55 -1.08 14.84
CA ALA A 14 11.27 -1.57 16.19
C ALA A 14 10.33 -0.65 17.00
N HIS A 15 10.42 0.68 16.80
CA HIS A 15 9.52 1.63 17.45
C HIS A 15 8.07 1.50 16.96
N TRP A 16 7.88 1.25 15.66
CA TRP A 16 6.55 1.18 15.03
C TRP A 16 5.96 -0.23 14.98
N ALA A 17 6.73 -1.27 15.32
CA ALA A 17 6.41 -2.67 15.08
C ALA A 17 4.98 -3.06 15.52
N GLY A 18 4.53 -2.68 16.72
CA GLY A 18 3.20 -3.11 17.19
C GLY A 18 3.08 -4.64 17.12
N GLU A 19 2.11 -5.14 16.35
CA GLU A 19 1.95 -6.59 16.05
C GLU A 19 2.69 -7.04 14.77
N GLU A 20 3.18 -6.10 13.96
CA GLU A 20 3.93 -6.37 12.72
C GLU A 20 5.36 -6.83 13.00
N SER A 21 5.87 -7.71 12.14
CA SER A 21 7.27 -8.17 12.26
C SER A 21 8.27 -7.08 11.85
N GLU A 22 9.33 -6.90 12.63
CA GLU A 22 10.45 -6.00 12.28
C GLU A 22 11.04 -6.32 10.91
N ASP A 23 11.18 -7.61 10.59
CA ASP A 23 11.67 -8.10 9.29
C ASP A 23 10.82 -7.60 8.12
N TYR A 24 9.50 -7.55 8.28
CA TYR A 24 8.60 -7.00 7.27
C TYR A 24 8.83 -5.49 7.10
N LEU A 25 8.88 -4.75 8.22
CA LEU A 25 9.03 -3.30 8.24
C LEU A 25 10.39 -2.82 7.68
N ILE A 26 11.46 -3.61 7.79
CA ILE A 26 12.76 -3.26 7.20
C ILE A 26 12.95 -3.78 5.77
N SER A 27 12.00 -4.57 5.25
CA SER A 27 12.06 -5.13 3.89
C SER A 27 11.00 -4.59 2.94
N HIS A 28 10.00 -3.85 3.41
CA HIS A 28 8.94 -3.28 2.58
C HIS A 28 8.75 -1.78 2.82
N CYS A 29 8.31 -1.07 1.79
CA CYS A 29 7.84 0.31 1.94
C CYS A 29 6.53 0.34 2.74
N TRP A 30 6.44 1.22 3.74
CA TRP A 30 5.26 1.29 4.62
C TRP A 30 4.03 1.94 3.98
N VAL A 31 4.19 2.52 2.80
CA VAL A 31 3.08 3.09 2.01
C VAL A 31 2.64 2.11 0.96
N CYS A 32 3.49 1.79 -0.02
CA CYS A 32 3.08 0.95 -1.12
C CYS A 32 3.12 -0.55 -0.79
N GLY A 33 3.90 -1.01 0.19
CA GLY A 33 4.05 -2.45 0.46
C GLY A 33 5.09 -3.14 -0.43
N LYS A 34 5.73 -2.44 -1.37
CA LYS A 34 6.78 -3.01 -2.22
C LYS A 34 7.97 -3.49 -1.40
N ARG A 35 8.38 -4.73 -1.65
CA ARG A 35 9.64 -5.27 -1.13
C ARG A 35 10.84 -4.55 -1.75
N VAL A 36 11.78 -4.13 -0.92
CA VAL A 36 13.07 -3.60 -1.36
C VAL A 36 14.11 -4.72 -1.41
N ARG A 37 15.16 -4.54 -2.21
CA ARG A 37 16.24 -5.55 -2.34
C ARG A 37 17.21 -5.50 -1.16
N SER A 38 17.39 -4.32 -0.58
CA SER A 38 18.10 -4.16 0.69
C SER A 38 17.49 -3.02 1.50
N VAL A 39 17.70 -3.08 2.82
CA VAL A 39 17.16 -2.12 3.79
C VAL A 39 17.61 -0.68 3.48
N GLU A 40 18.78 -0.50 2.87
CA GLU A 40 19.32 0.80 2.48
C GLU A 40 18.44 1.56 1.47
N GLN A 41 17.58 0.86 0.73
CA GLN A 41 16.66 1.46 -0.24
C GLN A 41 15.40 2.06 0.40
N LEU A 42 15.18 1.82 1.70
CA LEU A 42 14.14 2.53 2.45
C LEU A 42 14.69 3.89 2.90
N GLU A 43 14.03 4.97 2.55
CA GLU A 43 14.38 6.33 2.96
C GLU A 43 13.64 6.68 4.25
N ARG A 44 14.30 7.45 5.13
CA ARG A 44 13.72 7.97 6.37
C ARG A 44 13.01 9.27 6.03
N HIS A 45 11.70 9.21 5.93
CA HIS A 45 10.85 10.36 5.70
C HIS A 45 10.40 10.95 7.03
N HIS A 46 10.40 12.27 7.15
CA HIS A 46 9.79 12.94 8.30
C HIS A 46 8.27 13.05 8.10
N VAL A 47 7.46 12.49 8.99
CA VAL A 47 5.99 12.63 8.95
C VAL A 47 5.60 14.11 8.95
N THR A 48 6.20 14.90 9.83
CA THR A 48 6.21 16.36 9.78
C THR A 48 7.61 16.82 9.35
N PRO A 49 7.79 17.53 8.23
CA PRO A 49 9.11 17.99 7.77
C PRO A 49 9.83 18.88 8.78
N GLU A 50 11.17 18.81 8.81
CA GLU A 50 12.02 19.67 9.66
C GLU A 50 11.79 21.17 9.37
N SER A 51 11.58 21.52 8.09
CA SER A 51 11.26 22.90 7.68
C SER A 51 9.94 23.43 8.25
N LEU A 52 9.07 22.55 8.74
CA LEU A 52 7.80 22.85 9.39
C LEU A 52 7.83 22.57 10.90
N GLY A 53 9.03 22.38 11.48
CA GLY A 53 9.23 22.16 12.92
C GLY A 53 9.18 20.70 13.36
N GLY A 54 9.20 19.74 12.44
CA GLY A 54 9.27 18.33 12.80
C GLY A 54 10.65 17.90 13.31
N THR A 55 10.67 16.88 14.16
CA THR A 55 11.89 16.38 14.81
C THR A 55 12.44 15.13 14.12
N ALA A 56 13.70 14.77 14.42
CA ALA A 56 14.31 13.52 14.00
C ALA A 56 13.99 12.33 14.94
N ASP A 57 12.92 12.42 15.72
CA ASP A 57 12.53 11.40 16.70
C ASP A 57 11.84 10.21 16.04
N LEU A 58 11.86 9.05 16.71
CA LEU A 58 11.40 7.78 16.15
C LEU A 58 9.93 7.81 15.68
N ASP A 59 9.08 8.55 16.38
CA ASP A 59 7.64 8.70 16.11
C ASP A 59 7.31 9.73 15.00
N ASN A 60 8.33 10.45 14.52
CA ASN A 60 8.25 11.36 13.38
C ASN A 60 8.99 10.82 12.15
N LEU A 61 9.57 9.62 12.21
CA LEU A 61 10.26 9.00 11.08
C LEU A 61 9.48 7.80 10.53
N PHE A 62 9.37 7.75 9.21
CA PHE A 62 8.61 6.74 8.46
C PHE A 62 9.47 6.15 7.34
N LEU A 63 9.33 4.85 7.03
CA LEU A 63 10.17 4.18 6.02
C LEU A 63 9.47 4.06 4.67
N LEU A 64 10.01 4.75 3.66
CA LEU A 64 9.44 4.81 2.31
C LEU A 64 10.42 4.29 1.26
N CYS A 65 9.94 3.70 0.17
CA CYS A 65 10.80 3.60 -1.03
C CYS A 65 10.93 4.99 -1.67
N LYS A 66 11.97 5.19 -2.48
CA LYS A 66 12.21 6.47 -3.17
C LYS A 66 10.99 7.02 -3.91
N LYS A 67 10.24 6.18 -4.64
CA LYS A 67 9.03 6.60 -5.37
C LYS A 67 7.99 7.22 -4.43
N CYS A 68 7.73 6.58 -3.29
CA CYS A 68 6.77 7.07 -2.30
C CYS A 68 7.29 8.30 -1.56
N HIS A 69 8.59 8.36 -1.26
CA HIS A 69 9.24 9.50 -0.63
C HIS A 69 9.12 10.77 -1.48
N ASP A 70 9.41 10.68 -2.78
CA ASP A 70 9.39 11.84 -3.70
C ASP A 70 7.98 12.47 -3.86
N VAL A 71 6.92 11.71 -3.62
CA VAL A 71 5.52 12.16 -3.78
C VAL A 71 4.78 12.31 -2.45
N ALA A 72 5.47 12.16 -1.32
CA ALA A 72 4.91 12.35 0.00
C ALA A 72 4.54 13.83 0.22
N PRO A 73 3.39 14.12 0.85
CA PRO A 73 2.98 15.50 1.11
C PRO A 73 3.90 16.16 2.14
N SER A 74 4.34 17.38 1.85
CA SER A 74 5.07 18.22 2.80
C SER A 74 4.09 19.09 3.59
N VAL A 75 3.51 18.54 4.66
CA VAL A 75 2.46 19.19 5.47
C VAL A 75 2.83 19.14 6.97
N ASN A 76 2.37 20.11 7.75
CA ASN A 76 2.52 20.07 9.22
C ASN A 76 1.42 19.27 9.92
N ASP A 77 0.46 18.74 9.15
CA ASP A 77 -0.65 17.95 9.64
C ASP A 77 -0.31 16.46 9.48
N ARG A 78 0.01 15.82 10.61
CA ARG A 78 0.32 14.39 10.68
C ARG A 78 -0.86 13.53 10.18
N GLY A 79 -2.10 13.93 10.46
CA GLY A 79 -3.30 13.20 10.04
C GLY A 79 -3.42 13.14 8.52
N LEU A 80 -3.11 14.25 7.83
CA LEU A 80 -3.07 14.27 6.36
C LEU A 80 -1.98 13.36 5.78
N PHE A 81 -0.80 13.29 6.41
CA PHE A 81 0.24 12.35 6.00
C PHE A 81 -0.22 10.89 6.13
N PHE A 82 -0.77 10.50 7.28
CA PHE A 82 -1.24 9.12 7.50
C PHE A 82 -2.42 8.77 6.58
N SER A 83 -3.36 9.69 6.38
CA SER A 83 -4.45 9.50 5.42
C SER A 83 -3.91 9.28 3.99
N TRP A 84 -2.91 10.03 3.58
CA TRP A 84 -2.23 9.80 2.29
C TRP A 84 -1.56 8.42 2.23
N ALA A 85 -0.84 8.02 3.29
CA ALA A 85 -0.12 6.76 3.36
C ALA A 85 -1.08 5.55 3.26
N GLU A 86 -2.16 5.54 4.04
CA GLU A 86 -3.19 4.50 4.04
C GLU A 86 -3.88 4.36 2.66
N ASN A 87 -4.13 5.49 2.00
CA ASN A 87 -4.78 5.51 0.69
C ASN A 87 -3.83 5.16 -0.48
N ARG A 88 -2.53 4.98 -0.26
CA ARG A 88 -1.50 4.72 -1.29
C ARG A 88 -0.91 3.31 -1.31
N SER A 89 -1.51 2.35 -0.59
CA SER A 89 -1.12 0.93 -0.66
C SER A 89 -1.07 0.39 -2.10
N GLU A 90 -0.18 -0.57 -2.40
CA GLU A 90 -0.21 -1.30 -3.68
C GLU A 90 -1.56 -1.94 -3.94
N ILE A 91 -2.29 -2.32 -2.89
CA ILE A 91 -3.68 -2.77 -3.01
C ILE A 91 -4.52 -1.68 -3.65
N ASN A 92 -4.32 -0.40 -3.31
CA ASN A 92 -5.00 0.71 -3.97
C ASN A 92 -4.46 0.99 -5.38
N GLU A 93 -3.15 0.91 -5.65
CA GLU A 93 -2.63 1.08 -7.02
C GLU A 93 -3.11 -0.06 -7.94
N VAL A 94 -3.00 -1.33 -7.53
CA VAL A 94 -3.51 -2.52 -8.24
C VAL A 94 -5.03 -2.49 -8.35
N PHE A 95 -5.74 -1.98 -7.32
CA PHE A 95 -7.19 -1.77 -7.40
C PHE A 95 -7.54 -0.71 -8.44
N GLN A 96 -6.86 0.43 -8.47
CA GLN A 96 -7.11 1.47 -9.48
C GLN A 96 -6.76 0.95 -10.88
N GLU A 97 -5.61 0.29 -11.05
CA GLU A 97 -5.23 -0.33 -12.32
C GLU A 97 -6.22 -1.41 -12.75
N ALA A 98 -6.74 -2.23 -11.82
CA ALA A 98 -7.76 -3.21 -12.11
C ALA A 98 -9.10 -2.56 -12.49
N VAL A 99 -9.54 -1.51 -11.80
CA VAL A 99 -10.75 -0.74 -12.14
C VAL A 99 -10.62 -0.12 -13.52
N GLU A 100 -9.49 0.52 -13.83
CA GLU A 100 -9.25 1.11 -15.16
C GLU A 100 -9.13 0.03 -16.25
N ALA A 101 -8.48 -1.09 -15.97
CA ALA A 101 -8.45 -2.24 -16.87
C ALA A 101 -9.86 -2.83 -17.10
N ILE A 102 -10.72 -2.87 -16.08
CA ILE A 102 -12.12 -3.31 -16.25
C ILE A 102 -12.94 -2.31 -17.05
N LYS A 103 -12.68 -1.00 -16.93
CA LYS A 103 -13.31 0.01 -17.79
C LYS A 103 -12.83 -0.11 -19.24
N ALA A 104 -11.57 -0.48 -19.46
CA ALA A 104 -10.93 -0.51 -20.76
C ALA A 104 -11.18 -1.81 -21.54
N VAL A 105 -11.27 -2.94 -20.84
CA VAL A 105 -11.67 -4.22 -21.45
C VAL A 105 -13.19 -4.23 -21.46
N ASP A 106 -13.81 -4.39 -22.63
CA ASP A 106 -15.25 -4.58 -22.80
C ASP A 106 -15.70 -5.84 -22.05
N ALA A 107 -15.84 -5.68 -20.74
CA ALA A 107 -16.27 -6.66 -19.77
C ALA A 107 -17.79 -6.75 -19.97
N GLY A 108 -18.17 -7.42 -21.06
CA GLY A 108 -19.43 -7.25 -21.79
C GLY A 108 -20.59 -6.68 -20.99
N GLU A 109 -21.20 -5.62 -21.53
CA GLU A 109 -22.22 -4.70 -20.97
C GLU A 109 -22.82 -5.03 -19.59
N ASN A 110 -23.31 -6.24 -19.37
CA ASN A 110 -23.89 -6.71 -18.11
C ASN A 110 -22.89 -6.85 -16.94
N PHE A 111 -21.63 -7.20 -17.19
CA PHE A 111 -20.61 -7.29 -16.13
C PHE A 111 -20.11 -5.88 -15.75
N ALA A 112 -19.87 -5.03 -16.74
CA ALA A 112 -19.58 -3.62 -16.51
C ALA A 112 -20.70 -2.89 -15.76
N LYS A 113 -21.98 -3.12 -16.11
CA LYS A 113 -23.14 -2.58 -15.38
C LYS A 113 -23.18 -3.05 -13.93
N TRP A 114 -22.95 -4.34 -13.68
CA TRP A 114 -22.89 -4.89 -12.33
C TRP A 114 -21.76 -4.25 -11.51
N LEU A 115 -20.57 -4.15 -12.08
CA LEU A 115 -19.42 -3.60 -11.36
C LEU A 115 -19.61 -2.11 -11.05
N ASN A 116 -20.10 -1.33 -12.02
CA ASN A 116 -20.36 0.10 -11.85
C ASN A 116 -21.47 0.40 -10.82
N ALA A 117 -22.32 -0.59 -10.50
CA ALA A 117 -23.37 -0.45 -9.50
C ALA A 117 -22.90 -0.72 -8.06
N LYS A 118 -21.71 -1.33 -7.87
CA LYS A 118 -21.14 -1.62 -6.54
C LYS A 118 -20.41 -0.40 -5.98
N LYS A 119 -20.51 -0.16 -4.67
CA LYS A 119 -19.65 0.82 -3.99
C LYS A 119 -18.22 0.31 -3.92
N LYS A 120 -17.27 1.25 -3.81
CA LYS A 120 -15.84 0.96 -3.67
C LYS A 120 -15.57 -0.02 -2.53
N GLU A 121 -16.22 0.17 -1.39
CA GLU A 121 -16.04 -0.63 -0.18
C GLU A 121 -16.50 -2.09 -0.37
N GLU A 122 -17.55 -2.30 -1.16
CA GLU A 122 -18.06 -3.64 -1.50
C GLU A 122 -17.06 -4.39 -2.39
N ILE A 123 -16.53 -3.72 -3.41
CA ILE A 123 -15.51 -4.28 -4.30
C ILE A 123 -14.25 -4.61 -3.50
N GLN A 124 -13.84 -3.72 -2.59
CA GLN A 124 -12.72 -3.97 -1.69
C GLN A 124 -12.96 -5.16 -0.76
N GLY A 125 -14.18 -5.33 -0.24
CA GLY A 125 -14.56 -6.48 0.58
C GLY A 125 -14.46 -7.81 -0.18
N ILE A 126 -14.99 -7.86 -1.40
CA ILE A 126 -14.91 -9.04 -2.29
C ILE A 126 -13.45 -9.40 -2.59
N LEU A 127 -12.65 -8.41 -3.01
CA LEU A 127 -11.25 -8.63 -3.34
C LEU A 127 -10.44 -9.07 -2.11
N ARG A 128 -10.61 -8.43 -0.94
CA ARG A 128 -9.92 -8.85 0.28
C ARG A 128 -10.31 -10.26 0.72
N GLY A 129 -11.58 -10.64 0.57
CA GLY A 129 -12.08 -11.94 0.99
C GLY A 129 -11.71 -13.10 0.06
N LYS A 130 -11.59 -12.85 -1.25
CA LYS A 130 -11.40 -13.90 -2.27
C LYS A 130 -10.04 -13.88 -2.96
N LEU A 131 -9.35 -12.74 -2.99
CA LEU A 131 -7.95 -12.67 -3.38
C LEU A 131 -7.14 -13.21 -2.19
N THR A 132 -6.94 -14.51 -2.14
CA THR A 132 -6.10 -15.13 -1.10
C THR A 132 -4.68 -14.61 -1.28
N ILE A 133 -4.27 -13.69 -0.41
CA ILE A 133 -2.89 -13.22 -0.33
C ILE A 133 -2.07 -14.34 0.32
N ASN A 134 -1.75 -15.39 -0.43
CA ASN A 134 -0.81 -16.41 -0.01
C ASN A 134 0.60 -16.04 -0.49
N TYR A 135 1.33 -15.25 0.31
CA TYR A 135 2.78 -15.13 0.17
C TYR A 135 3.43 -16.38 0.77
N THR A 136 4.18 -17.14 -0.04
CA THR A 136 5.16 -18.11 0.48
C THR A 136 6.56 -17.59 0.21
N ALA A 137 7.55 -18.10 0.96
CA ALA A 137 8.94 -17.62 1.04
C ALA A 137 9.74 -17.58 -0.29
N TYR A 138 9.13 -17.90 -1.44
CA TYR A 138 9.78 -17.99 -2.75
C TYR A 138 9.15 -17.07 -3.82
N GLY A 139 8.42 -16.03 -3.42
CA GLY A 139 7.65 -15.20 -4.36
C GLY A 139 6.31 -15.85 -4.70
N PRO A 140 5.47 -15.19 -5.52
CA PRO A 140 4.10 -15.61 -5.69
C PRO A 140 4.02 -16.97 -6.40
N LYS A 141 3.51 -17.99 -5.69
CA LYS A 141 2.80 -19.09 -6.35
C LYS A 141 1.45 -18.51 -6.77
N VAL A 142 1.36 -18.08 -8.02
CA VAL A 142 0.14 -17.53 -8.59
C VAL A 142 -0.81 -18.70 -8.94
N PRO A 143 -1.94 -18.93 -8.26
CA PRO A 143 -3.14 -19.27 -8.98
C PRO A 143 -3.62 -17.97 -9.63
N VAL A 144 -3.54 -17.90 -10.95
CA VAL A 144 -3.88 -16.71 -11.75
C VAL A 144 -5.38 -16.50 -11.70
N ILE A 145 -5.86 -15.91 -10.61
CA ILE A 145 -7.17 -15.26 -10.59
C ILE A 145 -6.87 -13.82 -10.21
N GLY A 146 -6.46 -13.03 -11.22
CA GLY A 146 -6.29 -11.59 -11.04
C GLY A 146 -7.60 -10.95 -10.57
N PRO A 147 -7.58 -9.71 -10.04
CA PRO A 147 -8.77 -9.04 -9.51
C PRO A 147 -9.99 -9.11 -10.45
N LEU A 148 -9.78 -8.94 -11.75
CA LEU A 148 -10.81 -9.10 -12.78
C LEU A 148 -11.46 -10.49 -12.76
N ALA A 149 -10.67 -11.56 -12.64
CA ALA A 149 -11.18 -12.92 -12.63
C ALA A 149 -11.90 -13.26 -11.30
N VAL A 150 -11.49 -12.65 -10.18
CA VAL A 150 -12.21 -12.74 -8.90
C VAL A 150 -13.57 -12.08 -9.02
N LEU A 151 -13.60 -10.83 -9.51
CA LEU A 151 -14.83 -10.07 -9.69
C LEU A 151 -15.77 -10.71 -10.71
N LYS A 152 -15.22 -11.26 -11.80
CA LYS A 152 -16.01 -11.99 -12.80
C LYS A 152 -16.61 -13.27 -12.22
N LYS A 153 -15.85 -14.01 -11.41
CA LYS A 153 -16.36 -15.19 -10.71
C LYS A 153 -17.45 -14.83 -9.69
N GLU A 154 -17.29 -13.73 -8.95
CA GLU A 154 -18.33 -13.21 -8.04
C GLU A 154 -19.61 -12.92 -8.81
N TRP A 155 -19.50 -12.19 -9.91
CA TRP A 155 -20.65 -11.85 -10.76
C TRP A 155 -21.34 -13.09 -11.35
N GLU A 156 -20.57 -14.11 -11.76
CA GLU A 156 -21.11 -15.38 -12.23
C GLU A 156 -21.78 -16.21 -11.11
N GLU A 157 -21.30 -16.10 -9.86
CA GLU A 157 -21.89 -16.72 -8.68
C GLU A 157 -23.19 -16.01 -8.25
N GLU A 158 -23.26 -14.67 -8.29
CA GLU A 158 -24.47 -13.88 -7.98
C GLU A 158 -25.61 -14.11 -9.00
N LYS A 159 -25.32 -14.69 -10.17
CA LYS A 159 -26.30 -15.02 -11.20
C LYS A 159 -26.94 -16.41 -11.07
N LYS A 160 -26.38 -17.27 -10.21
CA LYS A 160 -26.92 -18.62 -9.94
C LYS A 160 -28.01 -18.57 -8.88
#